data_AF-A0A5J9VZ61-F1
#
_entry.id   AF-A0A5J9VZ61-F1
#
_cell.length_a   1.000
_cell.length_b   1.000
_cell.length_c   1.000
_cell.angle_alpha   90.00
_cell.angle_beta   90.00
_cell.angle_gamma   90.00
#
_symmetry.space_group_name_H-M   'P 1'
#
loop_
_entity.id
_entity.type
_entity.pdbx_description
1 polymer ?
#
loop_
_entity_poly.entity_id
_entity_poly.type
_entity_poly.pdbx_seq_one_letter_code
_entity_poly.pdbx_strand_id
1 'polypeptide(L)'
;MSFYRNGTYCFDTVNHEWSFVGDWELPFDGRAEYVPELGAWLGLSSGYPFDLCACTDLAAAIDAHQEPTLRHVWQDFNPPPEEDDFLTYLSKINRRCPPTVPRRWDDWLSNDPREMVNLGSGRFCIAKGFRVQGNVSVGLEVEIDTRERVFAVLTGVEVVRGDSEGSLRMVKHRGI
;
A
#
# COMPACT_ATOMS: atom_id res chain seq x y z
N MET A 1 -22.89 18.64 15.90
CA MET A 1 -21.82 18.71 14.89
C MET A 1 -20.55 18.19 15.53
N SER A 2 -20.18 16.94 15.27
CA SER A 2 -18.91 16.37 15.69
C SER A 2 -17.83 16.87 14.73
N PHE A 3 -16.98 17.79 15.18
CA PHE A 3 -15.78 18.16 14.46
C PHE A 3 -14.75 17.04 14.66
N TYR A 4 -14.78 16.01 13.81
CA TYR A 4 -13.58 15.20 13.62
C TYR A 4 -12.58 16.13 12.93
N ARG A 5 -11.68 16.75 13.71
CA ARG A 5 -10.51 17.39 13.12
C ARG A 5 -9.59 16.25 12.68
N ASN A 6 -9.54 15.99 11.38
CA ASN A 6 -8.41 15.26 10.82
C ASN A 6 -7.17 16.11 11.06
N GLY A 7 -6.10 15.53 11.59
CA GLY A 7 -4.90 16.27 11.93
C GLY A 7 -3.87 15.40 12.59
N THR A 8 -2.65 15.91 12.65
CA THR A 8 -1.51 15.19 13.21
C THR A 8 -1.31 15.56 14.68
N TYR A 9 -1.05 14.54 15.49
CA TYR A 9 -0.81 14.65 16.92
C TYR A 9 0.52 13.98 17.27
N CYS A 10 1.23 14.53 18.25
CA CYS A 10 2.45 13.94 18.80
C CYS A 10 2.21 13.51 20.25
N PHE A 11 2.66 12.30 20.60
CA PHE A 11 2.61 11.79 21.96
C PHE A 11 3.97 11.92 22.62
N ASP A 12 4.05 12.71 23.70
CA ASP A 12 5.22 12.82 24.54
C ASP A 12 5.25 11.61 25.49
N THR A 13 6.18 10.69 25.25
CA THR A 13 6.34 9.50 26.09
C THR A 13 6.89 9.77 27.49
N VAL A 14 7.54 10.91 27.72
CA VAL A 14 8.09 11.30 29.03
C VAL A 14 6.99 11.88 29.91
N ASN A 15 6.19 12.79 29.35
CA ASN A 15 5.10 13.44 30.08
C ASN A 15 3.76 12.68 29.99
N HIS A 16 3.66 11.69 29.10
CA HIS A 16 2.44 10.94 28.78
C HIS A 16 1.29 11.83 28.27
N GLU A 17 1.63 12.85 27.49
CA GLU A 17 0.68 13.86 26.99
C GLU A 17 0.59 13.85 25.46
N TRP A 18 -0.61 14.12 24.95
CA TRP A 18 -0.86 14.33 23.52
C TRP A 18 -0.85 15.81 23.19
N SER A 19 -0.16 16.18 22.12
CA SER A 19 -0.12 17.54 21.59
C SER A 19 -0.61 17.56 20.14
N PHE A 20 -1.39 18.58 19.79
CA PHE A 20 -1.81 18.80 18.41
C PHE A 20 -0.68 19.50 17.64
N VAL A 21 -0.30 18.94 16.49
CA VAL A 21 0.83 19.43 15.68
C VAL A 21 0.34 20.20 14.47
N GLY A 22 -0.75 19.79 13.83
CA GLY A 22 -1.26 20.53 12.68
C GLY A 22 -2.47 19.90 12.01
N ASP A 23 -3.15 20.71 11.20
CA ASP A 23 -4.34 20.36 10.41
C ASP A 23 -3.92 19.74 9.06
N TRP A 24 -3.08 18.71 9.15
CA TRP A 24 -2.54 17.96 8.01
C TRP A 24 -2.37 16.50 8.42
N GLU A 25 -2.41 15.62 7.43
CA GLU A 25 -2.24 14.18 7.62
C GLU A 25 -0.80 13.76 7.26
N LEU A 26 -0.29 12.74 7.96
CA LEU A 26 0.99 12.17 7.60
C LEU A 26 0.91 11.48 6.23
N PRO A 27 2.00 11.46 5.44
CA PRO A 27 2.02 10.83 4.13
C PRO A 27 2.05 9.29 4.21
N PHE A 28 1.79 8.72 5.38
CA PHE A 28 1.93 7.30 5.68
C PHE A 28 0.56 6.67 5.99
N ASP A 29 0.29 5.53 5.38
CA ASP A 29 -0.75 4.61 5.80
C ASP A 29 -0.21 3.72 6.94
N GLY A 30 -0.86 3.80 8.10
CA GLY A 30 -0.43 3.07 9.30
C GLY A 30 0.90 3.59 9.88
N ARG A 31 1.90 2.70 9.97
CA ARG A 31 3.15 2.97 10.70
C ARG A 31 4.24 3.48 9.76
N ALA A 32 4.99 4.48 10.22
CA ALA A 32 6.28 4.85 9.67
C ALA A 32 7.43 4.42 10.61
N GLU A 33 8.58 4.11 10.02
CA GLU A 33 9.78 3.72 10.73
C GLU A 33 10.94 4.65 10.36
N TYR A 34 11.61 5.18 11.38
CA TYR A 34 12.81 5.98 11.18
C TYR A 34 14.02 5.07 10.95
N VAL A 35 14.75 5.32 9.86
CA VAL A 35 15.94 4.56 9.49
C VAL A 35 17.16 5.48 9.56
N PRO A 36 17.97 5.41 10.65
CA PRO A 36 19.08 6.32 10.88
C PRO A 36 20.13 6.32 9.76
N GLU A 37 20.38 5.17 9.14
CA GLU A 37 21.33 5.02 8.04
C GLU A 37 20.93 5.86 6.82
N LEU A 38 19.63 6.07 6.64
CA LEU A 38 19.05 6.87 5.56
C LEU A 38 18.71 8.30 6.01
N GLY A 39 18.62 8.55 7.32
CA GLY A 39 18.18 9.82 7.87
C GLY A 39 16.74 10.15 7.48
N ALA A 40 15.89 9.13 7.32
CA ALA A 40 14.55 9.28 6.77
C ALA A 40 13.52 8.41 7.52
N TRP A 41 12.28 8.88 7.54
CA TRP A 41 11.11 8.09 7.90
C TRP A 41 10.59 7.38 6.65
N LEU A 42 10.41 6.07 6.72
CA LEU A 42 9.83 5.26 5.64
C LEU A 42 8.52 4.64 6.09
N GLY A 43 7.56 4.50 5.18
CA GLY A 43 6.29 3.84 5.45
C GLY A 43 5.52 3.58 4.17
N LEU A 44 4.37 2.91 4.30
CA LEU A 44 3.44 2.74 3.19
C LEU A 44 2.76 4.09 2.91
N SER A 45 2.54 4.44 1.65
CA SER A 45 1.92 5.70 1.23
C SER A 45 0.43 5.71 1.53
N SER A 46 -0.07 6.84 2.02
CA SER A 46 -1.52 7.08 2.15
C SER A 46 -2.21 7.36 0.80
N GLY A 47 -1.47 7.74 -0.23
CA GLY A 47 -2.01 8.17 -1.52
C GLY A 47 -2.28 7.03 -2.51
N TYR A 48 -1.55 5.91 -2.42
CA TYR A 48 -1.76 4.75 -3.28
C TYR A 48 -1.45 3.46 -2.56
N PRO A 49 -2.26 2.40 -2.75
CA PRO A 49 -2.01 1.11 -2.13
C PRO A 49 -0.63 0.56 -2.50
N PHE A 50 0.09 0.06 -1.49
CA PHE A 50 1.41 -0.60 -1.59
C PHE A 50 2.60 0.30 -1.92
N ASP A 51 2.40 1.56 -2.30
CA ASP A 51 3.51 2.44 -2.58
C ASP A 51 4.32 2.67 -1.30
N LEU A 52 5.65 2.61 -1.42
CA LEU A 52 6.55 2.96 -0.34
C LEU A 52 6.84 4.46 -0.44
N CYS A 53 6.79 5.18 0.66
CA CYS A 53 7.16 6.59 0.69
C CYS A 53 8.22 6.89 1.75
N ALA A 54 8.97 7.97 1.53
CA ALA A 54 9.95 8.47 2.48
C ALA A 54 9.85 9.98 2.69
N CYS A 55 10.00 10.38 3.95
CA CYS A 55 10.02 11.76 4.40
C CYS A 55 11.31 12.01 5.21
N THR A 56 12.06 13.05 4.83
CA THR A 56 13.34 13.41 5.48
C THR A 56 13.21 14.58 6.44
N ASP A 57 12.15 15.37 6.32
CA ASP A 57 11.93 16.63 7.01
C ASP A 57 10.85 16.55 8.10
N LEU A 58 10.35 15.35 8.41
CA LEU A 58 9.21 15.17 9.31
C LEU A 58 9.39 15.87 10.67
N ALA A 59 10.57 15.73 11.29
CA ALA A 59 10.84 16.36 12.59
C ALA A 59 10.82 17.89 12.48
N ALA A 60 11.46 18.45 11.44
CA ALA A 60 11.48 19.89 11.19
C ALA A 60 10.08 20.44 10.86
N ALA A 61 9.27 19.66 10.14
CA ALA A 61 7.90 20.00 9.79
C ALA A 61 7.00 20.05 11.05
N ILE A 62 7.16 19.08 11.95
CA ILE A 62 6.48 19.06 13.25
C ILE A 62 6.84 20.32 14.07
N ASP A 63 8.14 20.63 14.20
CA ASP A 63 8.61 21.80 14.95
C ASP A 63 8.11 23.13 14.34
N ALA A 64 8.01 23.19 13.00
CA ALA A 64 7.50 24.35 12.28
C ALA A 64 5.97 24.41 12.21
N HIS A 65 5.25 23.40 12.72
CA HIS A 65 3.81 23.23 12.53
C HIS A 65 3.38 23.29 11.04
N GLN A 66 4.20 22.73 10.16
CA GLN A 66 3.99 22.69 8.72
C GLN A 66 3.80 21.25 8.22
N GLU A 67 3.09 21.11 7.11
CA GLU A 67 2.93 19.81 6.45
C GLU A 67 4.29 19.30 5.96
N PRO A 68 4.67 18.05 6.25
CA PRO A 68 5.93 17.49 5.81
C PRO A 68 5.95 17.30 4.29
N THR A 69 7.10 17.55 3.67
CA THR A 69 7.23 17.40 2.22
C THR A 69 7.44 15.93 1.88
N LEU A 70 6.46 15.32 1.20
CA LEU A 70 6.63 13.96 0.67
C LEU A 70 7.65 13.97 -0.46
N ARG A 71 8.85 13.46 -0.18
CA ARG A 71 9.99 13.61 -1.10
C ARG A 71 10.10 12.47 -2.08
N HIS A 72 9.79 11.25 -1.63
CA HIS A 72 9.94 10.05 -2.43
C HIS A 72 8.71 9.17 -2.30
N VAL A 73 8.18 8.73 -3.44
CA VAL A 73 7.12 7.72 -3.55
C VAL A 73 7.58 6.71 -4.60
N TRP A 74 7.65 5.44 -4.20
CA TRP A 74 8.06 4.34 -5.05
C TRP A 74 6.92 3.34 -5.18
N GLN A 75 6.49 3.14 -6.42
CA GLN A 75 5.50 2.13 -6.73
C GLN A 75 6.05 0.75 -6.47
N ASP A 76 5.43 0.00 -5.55
CA ASP A 76 5.88 -1.35 -5.22
C ASP A 76 5.13 -2.42 -6.01
N PHE A 77 3.81 -2.30 -6.10
CA PHE A 77 2.96 -3.29 -6.74
C PHE A 77 2.09 -2.67 -7.81
N ASN A 78 2.28 -3.09 -9.06
CA ASN A 78 1.16 -3.09 -9.99
C ASN A 78 0.46 -4.43 -9.76
N PRO A 79 -0.77 -4.46 -9.20
CA PRO A 79 -1.56 -5.66 -9.30
C PRO A 79 -1.60 -6.09 -10.77
N PRO A 80 -1.77 -7.40 -11.06
CA PRO A 80 -2.33 -7.77 -12.36
C PRO A 80 -3.47 -6.78 -12.61
N PRO A 81 -3.51 -6.09 -13.77
CA PRO A 81 -4.57 -5.13 -14.03
C PRO A 81 -5.86 -5.80 -13.57
N GLU A 82 -6.62 -5.19 -12.65
CA GLU A 82 -7.91 -5.73 -12.22
C GLU A 82 -8.59 -6.14 -13.51
N GLU A 83 -8.62 -7.45 -13.80
CA GLU A 83 -8.86 -7.90 -15.16
C GLU A 83 -10.34 -7.71 -15.37
N ASP A 84 -10.66 -6.52 -15.86
CA ASP A 84 -11.98 -6.03 -16.19
C ASP A 84 -12.91 -6.03 -14.98
N ASP A 85 -13.22 -4.83 -14.45
CA ASP A 85 -14.40 -4.58 -13.63
C ASP A 85 -15.57 -5.48 -14.07
N PHE A 86 -16.32 -6.11 -13.15
CA PHE A 86 -17.30 -7.18 -13.42
C PHE A 86 -18.19 -6.89 -14.65
N LEU A 87 -18.52 -5.62 -14.87
CA LEU A 87 -19.27 -5.13 -16.03
C LEU A 87 -18.54 -5.26 -17.37
N THR A 88 -17.23 -5.01 -17.39
CA THR A 88 -16.35 -5.21 -18.54
C THR A 88 -16.16 -6.71 -18.82
N TYR A 89 -16.05 -7.56 -17.79
CA TYR A 89 -16.08 -9.03 -17.97
C TYR A 89 -17.41 -9.51 -18.57
N LEU A 90 -18.55 -9.10 -18.01
CA LEU A 90 -19.88 -9.40 -18.55
C LEU A 90 -20.05 -8.93 -20.00
N SER A 91 -19.47 -7.78 -20.37
CA SER A 91 -19.49 -7.28 -21.74
C SER A 91 -18.76 -8.19 -22.74
N LYS A 92 -17.73 -8.94 -22.29
CA LYS A 92 -16.94 -9.87 -23.12
C LYS A 92 -17.58 -11.25 -23.25
N ILE A 93 -18.40 -11.69 -22.27
CA ILE A 93 -19.11 -12.98 -22.32
C ILE A 93 -20.05 -13.06 -23.53
N ASN A 94 -20.66 -11.94 -23.92
CA ASN A 94 -21.79 -11.90 -24.83
C ASN A 94 -21.44 -12.07 -26.34
N ARG A 95 -20.17 -12.28 -26.72
CA ARG A 95 -19.79 -12.21 -28.16
C ARG A 95 -19.01 -13.37 -28.77
N ARG A 96 -18.51 -14.37 -28.02
CA ARG A 96 -17.56 -15.35 -28.61
C ARG A 96 -17.64 -16.83 -28.19
N CYS A 97 -18.46 -17.27 -27.23
CA CYS A 97 -18.53 -18.71 -26.90
C CYS A 97 -19.97 -19.21 -26.68
N PRO A 98 -20.24 -20.52 -26.90
CA PRO A 98 -21.54 -21.12 -26.63
C PRO A 98 -21.93 -20.99 -25.16
N PRO A 99 -23.22 -20.78 -24.84
CA PRO A 99 -23.71 -20.57 -23.48
C PRO A 99 -23.48 -21.77 -22.52
N THR A 100 -23.13 -22.94 -23.05
CA THR A 100 -22.92 -24.17 -22.28
C THR A 100 -21.49 -24.41 -21.81
N VAL A 101 -20.51 -23.58 -22.20
CA VAL A 101 -19.12 -23.75 -21.76
C VAL A 101 -18.91 -23.00 -20.44
N PRO A 102 -18.60 -23.70 -19.33
CA PRO A 102 -18.30 -23.03 -18.07
C PRO A 102 -17.07 -22.14 -18.22
N ARG A 103 -17.17 -20.89 -17.76
CA ARG A 103 -16.04 -19.97 -17.70
C ARG A 103 -15.63 -19.80 -16.25
N ARG A 104 -14.31 -19.81 -15.97
CA ARG A 104 -13.76 -19.54 -14.64
C ARG A 104 -12.81 -18.36 -14.68
N TRP A 105 -12.85 -17.54 -13.64
CA TRP A 105 -11.93 -16.41 -13.42
C TRP A 105 -11.75 -16.18 -11.93
N ASP A 106 -10.71 -15.40 -11.59
CA ASP A 106 -10.28 -15.11 -10.23
C ASP A 106 -10.33 -13.59 -10.00
N ASP A 107 -11.10 -13.14 -9.01
CA ASP A 107 -11.14 -11.74 -8.59
C ASP A 107 -10.13 -11.52 -7.46
N TRP A 108 -9.20 -10.58 -7.65
CA TRP A 108 -8.15 -10.25 -6.69
C TRP A 108 -8.59 -9.07 -5.83
N LEU A 109 -8.84 -9.31 -4.54
CA LEU A 109 -9.27 -8.31 -3.57
C LEU A 109 -8.08 -7.91 -2.68
N SER A 110 -7.66 -6.65 -2.78
CA SER A 110 -6.50 -6.08 -2.07
C SER A 110 -6.81 -5.48 -0.69
N ASN A 111 -7.92 -5.90 -0.07
CA ASN A 111 -8.43 -5.34 1.20
C ASN A 111 -7.76 -5.93 2.45
N ASP A 112 -6.81 -6.86 2.27
CA ASP A 112 -6.09 -7.49 3.37
C ASP A 112 -4.95 -6.62 3.91
N PRO A 113 -4.49 -6.87 5.15
CA PRO A 113 -3.46 -6.08 5.81
C PRO A 113 -2.16 -6.03 5.01
N ARG A 114 -1.51 -4.87 5.11
CA ARG A 114 -0.24 -4.54 4.45
C ARG A 114 0.74 -4.19 5.55
N GLU A 115 1.89 -4.82 5.52
CA GLU A 115 2.89 -4.62 6.54
C GLU A 115 4.24 -4.37 5.88
N MET A 116 4.95 -3.37 6.40
CA MET A 116 6.35 -3.13 6.08
C MET A 116 7.18 -3.53 7.29
N VAL A 117 8.12 -4.45 7.09
CA VAL A 117 9.02 -4.96 8.13
C VAL A 117 10.44 -4.54 7.81
N ASN A 118 11.07 -3.79 8.72
CA ASN A 118 12.49 -3.44 8.61
C ASN A 118 13.38 -4.64 8.93
N LEU A 119 14.25 -4.99 7.99
CA LEU A 119 15.23 -6.08 8.10
C LEU A 119 16.65 -5.57 8.43
N GLY A 120 16.81 -4.26 8.59
CA GLY A 120 18.07 -3.58 8.87
C GLY A 120 18.85 -3.20 7.61
N SER A 121 19.74 -2.21 7.75
CA SER A 121 20.63 -1.73 6.68
C SER A 121 19.88 -1.25 5.43
N GLY A 122 18.74 -0.58 5.61
CA GLY A 122 17.91 -0.09 4.52
C GLY A 122 17.13 -1.16 3.75
N ARG A 123 17.12 -2.42 4.23
CA ARG A 123 16.34 -3.51 3.63
C ARG A 123 15.01 -3.68 4.37
N PHE A 124 13.97 -3.95 3.60
CA PHE A 124 12.61 -4.15 4.10
C PHE A 124 11.93 -5.32 3.39
N CYS A 125 11.01 -5.97 4.09
CA CYS A 125 10.03 -6.85 3.49
C CYS A 125 8.67 -6.16 3.50
N ILE A 126 8.05 -6.05 2.33
CA ILE A 126 6.66 -5.59 2.20
C ILE A 126 5.78 -6.82 2.03
N ALA A 127 4.95 -7.11 3.02
CA ALA A 127 4.00 -8.20 3.02
C ALA A 127 2.62 -7.70 2.62
N LYS A 128 2.02 -8.35 1.62
CA LYS A 128 0.71 -8.00 1.07
C LYS A 128 -0.19 -9.22 1.11
N GLY A 129 -1.32 -9.12 1.81
CA GLY A 129 -2.38 -10.10 1.69
C GLY A 129 -3.24 -9.85 0.46
N PHE A 130 -3.67 -10.92 -0.18
CA PHE A 130 -4.67 -10.91 -1.24
C PHE A 130 -5.69 -11.99 -0.97
N ARG A 131 -6.97 -11.62 -1.06
CA ARG A 131 -8.04 -12.59 -1.23
C ARG A 131 -8.29 -12.79 -2.71
N VAL A 132 -8.34 -14.05 -3.10
CA VAL A 132 -8.73 -14.47 -4.43
C VAL A 132 -10.06 -15.18 -4.32
N GLN A 133 -11.06 -14.62 -4.98
CA GLN A 133 -12.40 -15.20 -5.09
C GLN A 133 -12.54 -15.85 -6.45
N GLY A 134 -12.73 -17.17 -6.46
CA GLY A 134 -13.00 -17.90 -7.70
C GLY A 134 -14.45 -17.69 -8.13
N ASN A 135 -14.65 -17.45 -9.42
CA ASN A 135 -15.97 -17.29 -10.01
C ASN A 135 -16.17 -18.28 -11.15
N VAL A 136 -17.41 -18.71 -11.35
CA VAL A 136 -17.80 -19.51 -12.51
C VAL A 136 -19.07 -18.95 -13.15
N SER A 137 -19.14 -18.91 -14.47
CA SER A 137 -20.40 -18.64 -15.20
C SER A 137 -20.75 -19.75 -16.16
N VAL A 138 -22.06 -19.96 -16.29
CA VAL A 138 -22.68 -20.75 -17.36
C VAL A 138 -23.80 -19.89 -17.95
N GLY A 139 -23.65 -19.46 -19.21
CA GLY A 139 -24.57 -18.48 -19.80
C GLY A 139 -24.49 -17.10 -19.14
N LEU A 140 -25.61 -16.62 -18.59
CA LEU A 140 -25.73 -15.34 -17.85
C LEU A 140 -25.72 -15.53 -16.32
N GLU A 141 -25.78 -16.77 -15.86
CA GLU A 141 -25.75 -17.09 -14.43
C GLU A 141 -24.29 -17.16 -13.96
N VAL A 142 -24.00 -16.41 -12.89
CA VAL A 142 -22.70 -16.40 -12.22
C VAL A 142 -22.88 -17.08 -10.87
N GLU A 143 -22.14 -18.16 -10.66
CA GLU A 143 -21.97 -18.78 -9.34
C GLU A 143 -20.61 -18.36 -8.77
N ILE A 144 -20.62 -17.92 -7.52
CA ILE A 144 -19.41 -17.56 -6.77
C ILE A 144 -18.88 -18.84 -6.11
N ASP A 145 -17.62 -19.21 -6.38
CA ASP A 145 -16.97 -20.28 -5.63
C ASP A 145 -16.75 -19.78 -4.20
N THR A 146 -17.32 -20.48 -3.21
CA THR A 146 -17.19 -20.12 -1.80
C THR A 146 -15.79 -20.37 -1.25
N ARG A 147 -14.89 -20.95 -2.04
CA ARG A 147 -13.48 -21.14 -1.69
C ARG A 147 -12.69 -19.86 -1.90
N GLU A 148 -12.77 -18.96 -0.94
CA GLU A 148 -11.81 -17.87 -0.82
C GLU A 148 -10.40 -18.43 -0.58
N ARG A 149 -9.43 -17.95 -1.34
CA ARG A 149 -8.01 -18.25 -1.11
C ARG A 149 -7.31 -16.99 -0.65
N VAL A 150 -6.56 -17.08 0.43
CA VAL A 150 -5.70 -15.98 0.89
C VAL A 150 -4.27 -16.30 0.48
N PHE A 151 -3.62 -15.35 -0.20
CA PHE A 151 -2.22 -15.45 -0.57
C PHE A 151 -1.46 -14.26 0.01
N ALA A 152 -0.23 -14.50 0.46
CA ALA A 152 0.69 -13.44 0.83
C ALA A 152 1.75 -13.28 -0.28
N VAL A 153 1.93 -12.06 -0.76
CA VAL A 153 3.07 -11.71 -1.63
C VAL A 153 4.07 -10.95 -0.78
N LEU A 154 5.30 -11.46 -0.74
CA LEU A 154 6.42 -10.84 -0.05
C LEU A 154 7.32 -10.18 -1.08
N THR A 155 7.54 -8.87 -0.93
CA THR A 155 8.47 -8.13 -1.79
C THR A 155 9.65 -7.67 -0.95
N GLY A 156 10.85 -8.15 -1.30
CA GLY A 156 12.09 -7.65 -0.71
C GLY A 156 12.50 -6.35 -1.40
N VAL A 157 12.67 -5.28 -0.63
CA VAL A 157 13.11 -3.98 -1.13
C VAL A 157 14.31 -3.49 -0.34
N GLU A 158 15.17 -2.73 -1.02
CA GLU A 158 16.30 -2.07 -0.40
C GLU A 158 16.28 -0.60 -0.80
N VAL A 159 16.22 0.29 0.18
CA VAL A 159 16.32 1.72 -0.03
C VAL A 159 17.76 2.14 0.22
N VAL A 160 18.37 2.72 -0.81
CA VAL A 160 19.75 3.19 -0.77
C VAL A 160 19.81 4.67 -1.11
N ARG A 161 20.90 5.33 -0.73
CA ARG A 161 21.14 6.71 -1.12
C ARG A 161 21.35 6.82 -2.62
N GLY A 162 20.79 7.86 -3.21
CA GLY A 162 20.98 8.24 -4.60
C GLY A 162 22.28 9.03 -4.80
N ASP A 163 22.46 9.51 -6.04
CA ASP A 163 23.68 10.20 -6.45
C ASP A 163 23.71 11.67 -6.00
N SER A 164 22.55 12.23 -5.63
CA SER A 164 22.40 13.59 -5.12
C SER A 164 22.08 13.63 -3.62
N GLU A 165 22.40 14.75 -2.99
CA GLU A 165 22.19 14.95 -1.56
C GLU A 165 20.70 14.81 -1.19
N GLY A 166 20.40 13.97 -0.20
CA GLY A 166 19.04 13.67 0.24
C GLY A 166 18.20 12.83 -0.74
N SER A 167 18.77 12.40 -1.87
CA SER A 167 18.12 11.48 -2.78
C SER A 167 18.15 10.06 -2.22
N LEU A 168 17.03 9.37 -2.32
CA LEU A 168 16.87 7.96 -2.02
C LEU A 168 16.39 7.25 -3.28
N ARG A 169 16.78 5.99 -3.46
CA ARG A 169 16.25 5.13 -4.51
C ARG A 169 15.88 3.78 -3.93
N MET A 170 14.78 3.23 -4.41
CA MET A 170 14.36 1.88 -4.08
C MET A 170 14.90 0.89 -5.11
N VAL A 171 15.50 -0.18 -4.62
CA VAL A 171 15.93 -1.35 -5.39
C VAL A 171 15.01 -2.51 -5.02
N LYS A 172 14.27 -3.02 -6.00
CA LYS A 172 13.46 -4.22 -5.83
C LYS A 172 14.32 -5.45 -6.04
N HIS A 173 14.31 -6.36 -5.08
CA HIS A 173 14.90 -7.68 -5.24
C HIS A 173 13.83 -8.60 -5.84
N ARG A 174 14.18 -9.42 -6.84
CA ARG A 174 13.25 -10.44 -7.35
C ARG A 174 12.96 -11.41 -6.20
N GLY A 175 11.68 -11.72 -5.99
CA GLY A 175 11.17 -12.44 -4.80
C GLY A 175 12.00 -13.67 -4.42
N ILE A 176 12.04 -13.96 -3.11
CA ILE A 176 12.65 -15.16 -2.52
C ILE A 176 11.88 -16.40 -2.99
#